data_AF-A0A8J7DLI7-F1
#
_entry.id   AF-A0A8J7DLI7-F1
#
_cell.length_a   1.000
_cell.length_b   1.000
_cell.length_c   1.000
_cell.angle_alpha   90.00
_cell.angle_beta   90.00
_cell.angle_gamma   90.00
#
_symmetry.space_group_name_H-M   'P 1'
#
loop_
_entity.id
_entity.type
_entity.pdbx_description
1 polymer ?
#
loop_
_entity_poly.entity_id
_entity_poly.type
_entity_poly.pdbx_seq_one_letter_code
_entity_poly.pdbx_strand_id
1 'polypeptide(L)'
;MNSELINQLSGQLGANGLPYAIPIHPNLVHLTLGLFIIGMTFDIVGVLFPFQKWVFKFLAITVERNNFFNVGWYNMLASSIITFFTVAAGFYEMMLAAPPADVKSAWGLQAMETMLWHGIGGVFLLALIVGMTVWRGWQRFVWGKNADRQVQWSYLLTGITVMLIMYVHGTLGAQMAAEFGVHNTADNLLRLGQELNTTLK
;
A
#
# COMPACT_ATOMS: atom_id res chain seq x y z
N MET A 1 10.46 -32.58 3.57
CA MET A 1 9.36 -31.90 4.30
C MET A 1 8.35 -32.97 4.69
N ASN A 2 7.90 -33.03 5.95
CA ASN A 2 7.07 -34.15 6.43
C ASN A 2 5.66 -34.06 5.85
N SER A 3 5.28 -35.01 4.99
CA SER A 3 4.01 -35.06 4.25
C SER A 3 2.79 -35.04 5.17
N GLU A 4 2.94 -35.59 6.36
CA GLU A 4 1.89 -35.68 7.38
C GLU A 4 1.56 -34.31 7.98
N LEU A 5 2.57 -33.45 8.15
CA LEU A 5 2.40 -32.08 8.64
C LEU A 5 1.75 -31.18 7.58
N ILE A 6 2.11 -31.37 6.31
CA ILE A 6 1.49 -30.67 5.17
C ILE A 6 0.02 -31.06 5.06
N ASN A 7 -0.31 -32.35 5.21
CA ASN A 7 -1.70 -32.81 5.16
C ASN A 7 -2.53 -32.26 6.33
N GLN A 8 -1.99 -32.22 7.55
CA GLN A 8 -2.66 -31.61 8.71
C GLN A 8 -2.92 -30.11 8.54
N LEU A 9 -1.96 -29.37 7.95
CA LEU A 9 -2.13 -27.95 7.67
C LEU A 9 -3.08 -27.71 6.49
N SER A 10 -3.01 -28.53 5.43
CA SER A 10 -3.85 -28.36 4.23
C SER A 10 -5.36 -28.43 4.53
N GLY A 11 -5.77 -29.24 5.50
CA GLY A 11 -7.17 -29.33 5.94
C GLY A 11 -7.65 -28.11 6.73
N GLN A 12 -6.76 -27.20 7.12
CA GLN A 12 -7.07 -25.98 7.87
C GLN A 12 -6.92 -24.70 7.02
N LEU A 13 -6.45 -24.81 5.78
CA LEU A 13 -6.30 -23.68 4.87
C LEU A 13 -7.57 -23.45 4.06
N GLY A 14 -7.91 -22.19 3.85
CA GLY A 14 -9.00 -21.77 2.96
C GLY A 14 -8.67 -22.03 1.49
N ALA A 15 -9.63 -21.76 0.62
CA ALA A 15 -9.53 -22.04 -0.82
C ALA A 15 -8.40 -21.26 -1.54
N ASN A 16 -7.83 -20.25 -0.90
CA ASN A 16 -6.67 -19.46 -1.34
C ASN A 16 -5.33 -19.98 -0.79
N GLY A 17 -5.31 -21.09 -0.05
CA GLY A 17 -4.10 -21.60 0.60
C GLY A 17 -3.67 -20.83 1.85
N LEU A 18 -4.52 -19.96 2.40
CA LEU A 18 -4.25 -19.14 3.59
C LEU A 18 -5.13 -19.60 4.76
N PRO A 19 -4.72 -19.37 6.03
CA PRO A 19 -5.55 -19.70 7.21
C PRO A 19 -6.76 -18.77 7.39
N TYR A 20 -7.05 -17.91 6.41
CA TYR A 20 -8.15 -16.96 6.39
C TYR A 20 -8.73 -16.85 4.97
N ALA A 21 -10.04 -16.60 4.88
CA ALA A 21 -10.77 -16.63 3.61
C ALA A 21 -10.39 -15.50 2.64
N ILE A 22 -9.99 -14.34 3.16
CA ILE A 22 -9.71 -13.13 2.37
C ILE A 22 -8.28 -12.66 2.63
N PRO A 23 -7.42 -12.57 1.59
CA PRO A 23 -6.10 -11.98 1.64
C PRO A 23 -6.10 -10.64 2.38
N ILE A 24 -5.23 -10.49 3.39
CA ILE A 24 -5.16 -9.28 4.21
C ILE A 24 -4.19 -8.26 3.61
N HIS A 25 -3.17 -8.73 2.86
CA HIS A 25 -2.17 -7.86 2.25
C HIS A 25 -2.81 -6.76 1.39
N PRO A 26 -3.75 -7.04 0.45
CA PRO A 26 -4.37 -5.99 -0.34
C PRO A 26 -5.08 -4.93 0.52
N ASN A 27 -5.75 -5.33 1.60
CA ASN A 27 -6.41 -4.37 2.50
C ASN A 27 -5.39 -3.45 3.18
N LEU A 28 -4.27 -4.02 3.63
CA LEU A 28 -3.16 -3.26 4.21
C LEU A 28 -2.47 -2.36 3.18
N VAL A 29 -2.38 -2.78 1.91
CA VAL A 29 -1.90 -1.94 0.81
C VAL A 29 -2.79 -0.70 0.64
N HIS A 30 -4.11 -0.87 0.54
CA HIS A 30 -5.04 0.25 0.39
C HIS A 30 -4.95 1.22 1.58
N LEU A 31 -4.85 0.70 2.81
CA LEU A 31 -4.67 1.52 4.01
C LEU A 31 -3.34 2.28 3.98
N THR A 32 -2.23 1.60 3.67
CA THR A 32 -0.89 2.21 3.56
C THR A 32 -0.86 3.33 2.53
N LEU A 33 -1.37 3.07 1.33
CA LEU A 33 -1.44 4.03 0.23
C LEU A 33 -2.37 5.20 0.57
N GLY A 34 -3.56 4.92 1.11
CA GLY A 34 -4.51 5.94 1.52
C GLY A 34 -3.91 6.89 2.56
N LEU A 35 -3.28 6.34 3.60
CA LEU A 35 -2.58 7.13 4.63
C LEU A 35 -1.43 7.96 4.01
N PHE A 36 -0.59 7.38 3.15
CA PHE A 36 0.51 8.12 2.53
C PHE A 36 -0.01 9.28 1.66
N ILE A 37 -0.98 9.01 0.80
CA ILE A 37 -1.57 9.97 -0.13
C ILE A 37 -2.26 11.11 0.64
N ILE A 38 -3.05 10.77 1.67
CA ILE A 38 -3.67 11.77 2.55
C ILE A 38 -2.59 12.60 3.24
N GLY A 39 -1.55 11.95 3.78
CA GLY A 39 -0.42 12.62 4.41
C GLY A 39 0.22 13.68 3.51
N MET A 40 0.62 13.27 2.30
CA MET A 40 1.23 14.14 1.29
C MET A 40 0.27 15.24 0.82
N THR A 41 -1.00 14.91 0.57
CA THR A 41 -2.01 15.87 0.12
C THR A 41 -2.19 16.99 1.12
N PHE A 42 -2.28 16.65 2.41
CA PHE A 42 -2.43 17.65 3.47
C PHE A 42 -1.17 18.49 3.65
N ASP A 43 0.03 17.93 3.49
CA ASP A 43 1.26 18.73 3.47
C ASP A 43 1.31 19.68 2.26
N ILE A 44 0.85 19.26 1.07
CA ILE A 44 0.73 20.12 -0.13
C ILE A 44 -0.28 21.26 0.12
N VAL A 45 -1.48 20.94 0.61
CA VAL A 45 -2.52 21.93 0.95
C VAL A 45 -1.99 22.90 2.01
N GLY A 46 -1.28 22.41 3.02
CA GLY A 46 -0.62 23.24 4.02
C GLY A 46 0.38 24.21 3.39
N VAL A 47 1.21 23.77 2.45
CA VAL A 47 2.16 24.66 1.75
C VAL A 47 1.42 25.68 0.88
N LEU A 48 0.40 25.26 0.12
CA LEU A 48 -0.38 26.10 -0.79
C LEU A 48 -1.47 26.95 -0.12
N PHE A 49 -1.68 26.78 1.19
CA PHE A 49 -2.72 27.47 1.95
C PHE A 49 -2.83 28.97 1.67
N PRO A 50 -1.74 29.77 1.56
CA PRO A 50 -1.84 31.19 1.24
C PRO A 50 -2.62 31.52 -0.05
N PHE A 51 -2.58 30.63 -1.05
CA PHE A 51 -3.29 30.79 -2.32
C PHE A 51 -4.75 30.30 -2.27
N GLN A 52 -5.06 29.40 -1.33
CA GLN A 52 -6.37 28.73 -1.23
C GLN A 52 -7.28 29.34 -0.15
N LYS A 53 -6.80 30.35 0.61
CA LYS A 53 -7.57 31.01 1.67
C LYS A 53 -8.97 31.46 1.23
N TRP A 54 -9.10 31.90 -0.03
CA TRP A 54 -10.37 32.38 -0.56
C TRP A 54 -11.44 31.27 -0.61
N VAL A 55 -11.06 30.02 -0.90
CA VAL A 55 -11.98 28.87 -0.95
C VAL A 55 -12.54 28.58 0.44
N PHE A 56 -11.68 28.51 1.45
CA PHE A 56 -12.11 28.26 2.83
C PHE A 56 -12.98 29.39 3.37
N LYS A 57 -12.66 30.65 3.03
CA LYS A 57 -13.48 31.80 3.38
C LYS A 57 -14.84 31.76 2.69
N PHE A 58 -14.89 31.41 1.41
CA PHE A 58 -16.12 31.26 0.64
C PHE A 58 -17.04 30.18 1.24
N LEU A 59 -16.46 29.06 1.67
CA LEU A 59 -17.19 27.95 2.29
C LEU A 59 -17.48 28.16 3.80
N ALA A 60 -17.11 29.31 4.37
CA ALA A 60 -17.21 29.61 5.80
C ALA A 60 -16.55 28.56 6.73
N ILE A 61 -15.48 27.92 6.25
CA ILE A 61 -14.72 26.92 7.02
C ILE A 61 -13.58 27.62 7.75
N THR A 62 -13.60 27.58 9.08
CA THR A 62 -12.47 28.04 9.90
C THR A 62 -11.34 27.02 9.83
N VAL A 63 -10.20 27.40 9.27
CA VAL A 63 -9.06 26.50 9.13
C VAL A 63 -7.76 27.17 9.56
N GLU A 64 -6.99 26.44 10.36
CA GLU A 64 -5.63 26.81 10.72
C GLU A 64 -4.63 26.03 9.87
N ARG A 65 -3.63 26.73 9.30
CA ARG A 65 -2.61 26.12 8.45
C ARG A 65 -1.88 24.95 9.13
N ASN A 66 -1.62 25.09 10.43
CA ASN A 66 -0.96 24.08 11.26
C ASN A 66 -1.73 22.75 11.30
N ASN A 67 -3.07 22.80 11.24
CA ASN A 67 -3.89 21.59 11.26
C ASN A 67 -3.65 20.72 10.03
N PHE A 68 -3.41 21.32 8.86
CA PHE A 68 -3.06 20.54 7.68
C PHE A 68 -1.75 19.76 7.88
N PHE A 69 -0.71 20.42 8.41
CA PHE A 69 0.57 19.77 8.68
C PHE A 69 0.48 18.71 9.78
N ASN A 70 -0.44 18.84 10.73
CA ASN A 70 -0.70 17.81 11.74
C ASN A 70 -1.34 16.57 11.11
N VAL A 71 -2.37 16.75 10.26
CA VAL A 71 -2.97 15.63 9.50
C VAL A 71 -1.92 14.97 8.63
N GLY A 72 -1.10 15.76 7.92
CA GLY A 72 0.03 15.29 7.13
C GLY A 72 0.96 14.38 7.92
N TRP A 73 1.44 14.87 9.06
CA TRP A 73 2.36 14.15 9.94
C TRP A 73 1.81 12.81 10.45
N TYR A 74 0.61 12.81 11.05
CA TYR A 74 0.08 11.59 11.67
C TYR A 74 -0.27 10.52 10.63
N ASN A 75 -0.72 10.91 9.44
CA ASN A 75 -0.96 9.99 8.34
C ASN A 75 0.35 9.39 7.81
N MET A 76 1.41 10.19 7.64
CA MET A 76 2.73 9.68 7.24
C MET A 76 3.29 8.70 8.28
N LEU A 77 3.19 9.04 9.56
CA LEU A 77 3.62 8.15 10.64
C LEU A 77 2.82 6.83 10.64
N ALA A 78 1.49 6.91 10.58
CA ALA A 78 0.65 5.72 10.52
C ALA A 78 0.95 4.87 9.27
N SER A 79 1.10 5.49 8.10
CA SER A 79 1.48 4.82 6.86
C SER A 79 2.79 4.06 7.04
N SER A 80 3.82 4.68 7.63
CA SER A 80 5.10 4.01 7.89
C SER A 80 4.99 2.78 8.77
N ILE A 81 4.18 2.83 9.83
CA ILE A 81 3.96 1.70 10.75
C ILE A 81 3.20 0.58 10.04
N ILE A 82 2.09 0.91 9.36
CA ILE A 82 1.24 -0.06 8.66
C ILE A 82 1.97 -0.71 7.48
N THR A 83 2.92 -0.01 6.85
CA THR A 83 3.71 -0.55 5.73
C THR A 83 4.51 -1.80 6.14
N PHE A 84 5.04 -1.86 7.37
CA PHE A 84 5.74 -3.07 7.84
C PHE A 84 4.82 -4.29 7.82
N PHE A 85 3.59 -4.15 8.32
CA PHE A 85 2.59 -5.21 8.29
C PHE A 85 2.14 -5.53 6.87
N THR A 86 2.02 -4.51 6.02
CA THR A 86 1.68 -4.66 4.59
C THR A 86 2.68 -5.54 3.88
N VAL A 87 3.98 -5.23 4.02
CA VAL A 87 5.06 -6.00 3.38
C VAL A 87 5.16 -7.40 3.99
N ALA A 88 5.07 -7.54 5.32
CA ALA A 88 5.12 -8.84 5.98
C ALA A 88 3.98 -9.77 5.52
N ALA A 89 2.75 -9.27 5.48
CA ALA A 89 1.61 -10.02 4.95
C ALA A 89 1.80 -10.38 3.48
N GLY A 90 2.33 -9.46 2.67
CA GLY A 90 2.60 -9.70 1.24
C GLY A 90 3.57 -10.86 1.03
N PHE A 91 4.70 -10.88 1.75
CA PHE A 91 5.65 -11.99 1.67
C PHE A 91 5.03 -13.31 2.14
N TYR A 92 4.30 -13.29 3.26
CA TYR A 92 3.65 -14.50 3.76
C TYR A 92 2.66 -15.08 2.74
N GLU A 93 1.79 -14.25 2.19
CA GLU A 93 0.80 -14.67 1.20
C GLU A 93 1.44 -15.09 -0.13
N MET A 94 2.51 -14.43 -0.58
CA MET A 94 3.27 -14.84 -1.76
C MET A 94 3.97 -16.19 -1.59
N MET A 95 4.51 -16.48 -0.39
CA MET A 95 5.18 -17.76 -0.11
C MET A 95 4.23 -18.96 -0.16
N LEU A 96 2.94 -18.73 0.07
CA LEU A 96 1.89 -19.76 0.04
C LEU A 96 1.13 -19.80 -1.29
N ALA A 97 1.37 -18.83 -2.18
CA ALA A 97 0.72 -18.78 -3.47
C ALA A 97 1.26 -19.85 -4.44
N ALA A 98 0.37 -20.42 -5.24
CA ALA A 98 0.69 -21.33 -6.33
C ALA A 98 0.40 -20.66 -7.68
N PRO A 99 1.32 -19.81 -8.18
CA PRO A 99 1.08 -19.03 -9.39
C PRO A 99 1.06 -19.91 -10.65
N PRO A 100 0.23 -19.57 -11.67
CA PRO A 100 0.21 -20.25 -12.95
C PRO A 100 1.52 -20.04 -13.73
N ALA A 101 1.99 -21.06 -14.44
CA ALA A 101 3.26 -21.00 -15.19
C ALA A 101 3.08 -20.59 -16.66
N ASP A 102 1.85 -20.65 -17.18
CA ASP A 102 1.50 -20.54 -18.59
C ASP A 102 0.80 -19.23 -18.96
N VAL A 103 0.50 -18.38 -17.97
CA VAL A 103 -0.17 -17.08 -18.16
C VAL A 103 0.83 -15.94 -18.03
N LYS A 104 0.66 -14.93 -18.88
CA LYS A 104 1.42 -13.68 -18.86
C LYS A 104 0.54 -12.51 -18.47
N SER A 105 1.16 -11.50 -17.86
CA SER A 105 0.50 -10.24 -17.56
C SER A 105 0.30 -9.36 -18.79
N ALA A 106 -0.50 -8.30 -18.65
CA ALA A 106 -0.57 -7.22 -19.64
C ALA A 106 0.79 -6.57 -19.94
N TRP A 107 1.78 -6.71 -19.05
CA TRP A 107 3.16 -6.26 -19.28
C TRP A 107 4.06 -7.34 -19.89
N GLY A 108 3.50 -8.50 -20.24
CA GLY A 108 4.20 -9.62 -20.84
C GLY A 108 5.03 -10.47 -19.87
N LEU A 109 4.93 -10.20 -18.56
CA LEU A 109 5.68 -10.88 -17.50
C LEU A 109 4.97 -12.17 -17.08
N GLN A 110 5.72 -13.19 -16.70
CA GLN A 110 5.13 -14.39 -16.07
C GLN A 110 4.70 -14.10 -14.63
N ALA A 111 3.88 -14.99 -14.05
CA ALA A 111 3.39 -14.83 -12.69
C ALA A 111 4.51 -14.78 -11.64
N MET A 112 5.46 -15.71 -11.71
CA MET A 112 6.61 -15.74 -10.79
C MET A 112 7.49 -14.48 -10.91
N GLU A 113 7.70 -14.00 -12.15
CA GLU A 113 8.46 -12.78 -12.41
C GLU A 113 7.76 -11.54 -11.85
N THR A 114 6.44 -11.45 -12.04
CA THR A 114 5.61 -10.36 -11.48
C THR A 114 5.63 -10.37 -9.96
N MET A 115 5.50 -11.55 -9.35
CA MET A 115 5.60 -11.73 -7.89
C MET A 115 6.97 -11.31 -7.34
N LEU A 116 8.06 -11.63 -8.03
CA LEU A 116 9.40 -11.23 -7.60
C LEU A 116 9.59 -9.71 -7.64
N TRP A 117 9.20 -9.07 -8.76
CA TRP A 117 9.25 -7.62 -8.89
C TRP A 117 8.35 -6.91 -7.88
N HIS A 118 7.18 -7.48 -7.60
CA HIS A 118 6.30 -6.98 -6.56
C HIS A 118 6.89 -7.16 -5.15
N GLY A 119 7.51 -8.29 -4.84
CA GLY A 119 8.18 -8.49 -3.54
C GLY A 119 9.32 -7.50 -3.31
N ILE A 120 10.22 -7.35 -4.29
CA ILE A 120 11.35 -6.40 -4.21
C ILE A 120 10.85 -4.95 -4.16
N GLY A 121 9.88 -4.61 -5.00
CA GLY A 121 9.28 -3.28 -5.03
C GLY A 121 8.59 -2.91 -3.70
N GLY A 122 7.98 -3.88 -3.03
CA GLY A 122 7.36 -3.68 -1.72
C GLY A 122 8.37 -3.31 -0.63
N VAL A 123 9.52 -4.00 -0.58
CA VAL A 123 10.62 -3.66 0.34
C VAL A 123 11.22 -2.29 0.01
N PHE A 124 11.38 -1.99 -1.27
CA PHE A 124 11.86 -0.68 -1.70
C PHE A 124 10.91 0.45 -1.29
N LEU A 125 9.60 0.28 -1.49
CA LEU A 125 8.60 1.25 -1.03
C LEU A 125 8.56 1.38 0.49
N LEU A 126 8.73 0.30 1.24
CA LEU A 126 8.88 0.37 2.71
C LEU A 126 10.02 1.31 3.10
N ALA A 127 11.20 1.12 2.51
CA ALA A 127 12.35 1.99 2.77
C ALA A 127 12.05 3.45 2.42
N LEU A 128 11.39 3.70 1.29
CA LEU A 128 11.00 5.06 0.88
C LEU A 128 9.98 5.70 1.84
N ILE A 129 8.93 4.99 2.24
CA ILE A 129 7.89 5.51 3.16
C ILE A 129 8.51 5.83 4.52
N VAL A 130 9.33 4.93 5.06
CA VAL A 130 10.04 5.15 6.33
C VAL A 130 11.01 6.33 6.20
N GLY A 131 11.82 6.39 5.14
CA GLY A 131 12.75 7.49 4.89
C GLY A 131 12.05 8.84 4.77
N MET A 132 10.94 8.89 4.04
CA MET A 132 10.08 10.06 3.94
C MET A 132 9.50 10.47 5.29
N THR A 133 9.08 9.52 6.11
CA THR A 133 8.52 9.78 7.45
C THR A 133 9.60 10.33 8.39
N VAL A 134 10.81 9.78 8.35
CA VAL A 134 11.96 10.31 9.11
C VAL A 134 12.30 11.72 8.65
N TRP A 135 12.38 11.97 7.34
CA TRP A 135 12.61 13.31 6.81
C TRP A 135 11.51 14.28 7.23
N ARG A 136 10.25 13.86 7.20
CA ARG A 136 9.12 14.67 7.67
C ARG A 136 9.21 14.97 9.17
N GLY A 137 9.65 13.99 9.97
CA GLY A 137 9.87 14.13 11.40
C GLY A 137 10.99 15.12 11.71
N TRP A 138 12.09 15.05 10.97
CA TRP A 138 13.17 16.04 11.07
C TRP A 138 12.68 17.46 10.73
N GLN A 139 11.87 17.62 9.67
CA GLN A 139 11.26 18.90 9.34
C GLN A 139 10.33 19.40 10.45
N ARG A 140 9.58 18.51 11.10
CA ARG A 140 8.65 18.86 12.19
C ARG A 140 9.38 19.26 13.48
N PHE A 141 10.37 18.48 13.90
CA PHE A 141 10.94 18.61 15.24
C PHE A 141 12.25 19.38 15.30
N VAL A 142 12.97 19.50 14.18
CA VAL A 142 14.30 20.13 14.12
C VAL A 142 14.29 21.39 13.25
N TRP A 143 13.92 21.28 11.97
CA TRP A 143 14.10 22.39 11.02
C TRP A 143 12.96 23.42 11.03
N GLY A 144 11.71 22.98 11.05
CA GLY A 144 10.51 23.80 10.81
C GLY A 144 9.60 23.97 12.02
N LYS A 145 10.07 23.69 13.24
CA LYS A 145 9.25 23.62 14.47
C LYS A 145 8.39 24.86 14.71
N ASN A 146 8.92 26.05 14.40
CA ASN A 146 8.26 27.34 14.64
C ASN A 146 7.98 28.10 13.32
N ALA A 147 8.11 27.44 12.17
CA ALA A 147 7.94 28.08 10.88
C ALA A 147 6.49 27.95 10.39
N ASP A 148 5.96 29.01 9.78
CA ASP A 148 4.65 28.97 9.13
C ASP A 148 4.58 27.90 8.03
N ARG A 149 5.71 27.63 7.37
CA ARG A 149 5.87 26.54 6.40
C ARG A 149 6.70 25.44 7.06
N GLN A 150 6.02 24.38 7.50
CA GLN A 150 6.66 23.26 8.21
C GLN A 150 7.32 22.23 7.28
N VAL A 151 7.16 22.37 5.96
CA VAL A 151 7.57 21.38 4.96
C VAL A 151 8.28 22.03 3.77
N GLN A 152 9.32 21.37 3.26
CA GLN A 152 10.16 21.77 2.14
C GLN A 152 9.57 21.33 0.80
N TRP A 153 9.80 22.10 -0.25
CA TRP A 153 9.38 21.74 -1.61
C TRP A 153 10.04 20.47 -2.14
N SER A 154 11.31 20.23 -1.78
CA SER A 154 12.02 19.00 -2.15
C SER A 154 11.35 17.76 -1.55
N TYR A 155 10.91 17.82 -0.29
CA TYR A 155 10.13 16.76 0.33
C TYR A 155 8.81 16.51 -0.42
N LEU A 156 8.08 17.58 -0.79
CA LEU A 156 6.84 17.44 -1.55
C LEU A 156 7.06 16.81 -2.92
N LEU A 157 8.08 17.26 -3.66
CA LEU A 157 8.42 16.71 -4.97
C LEU A 157 8.80 15.22 -4.86
N THR A 158 9.63 14.86 -3.88
CA THR A 158 9.97 13.47 -3.63
C THR A 158 8.74 12.64 -3.29
N GLY A 159 7.81 13.16 -2.47
CA GLY A 159 6.56 12.45 -2.15
C GLY A 159 5.67 12.24 -3.37
N ILE A 160 5.60 13.20 -4.29
CA ILE A 160 4.90 13.03 -5.58
C ILE A 160 5.56 11.93 -6.41
N THR A 161 6.89 11.95 -6.50
CA THR A 161 7.64 10.88 -7.19
C THR A 161 7.38 9.51 -6.56
N VAL A 162 7.34 9.41 -5.23
CA VAL A 162 7.00 8.16 -4.53
C VAL A 162 5.57 7.71 -4.85
N MET A 163 4.60 8.62 -4.94
CA MET A 163 3.24 8.27 -5.36
C MET A 163 3.18 7.72 -6.79
N LEU A 164 4.01 8.23 -7.71
CA LEU A 164 4.14 7.65 -9.06
C LEU A 164 4.75 6.24 -9.02
N ILE A 165 5.77 6.02 -8.20
CA ILE A 165 6.36 4.70 -7.99
C ILE A 165 5.31 3.74 -7.41
N MET A 166 4.53 4.19 -6.42
CA MET A 166 3.42 3.43 -5.83
C MET A 166 2.36 3.05 -6.87
N TYR A 167 2.04 3.94 -7.80
CA TYR A 167 1.08 3.65 -8.88
C TYR A 167 1.60 2.52 -9.80
N VAL A 168 2.85 2.62 -10.25
CA VAL A 168 3.47 1.58 -11.10
C VAL A 168 3.54 0.26 -10.33
N HIS A 169 3.97 0.31 -9.07
CA HIS A 169 4.08 -0.86 -8.23
C HIS A 169 2.72 -1.51 -7.90
N GLY A 170 1.71 -0.69 -7.61
CA GLY A 170 0.34 -1.14 -7.37
C GLY A 170 -0.26 -1.78 -8.62
N THR A 171 0.15 -1.35 -9.82
CA THR A 171 -0.26 -2.00 -11.07
C THR A 171 0.27 -3.42 -11.17
N LEU A 172 1.52 -3.69 -10.73
CA LEU A 172 2.01 -5.07 -10.61
C LEU A 172 1.16 -5.90 -9.64
N GLY A 173 0.78 -5.31 -8.50
CA GLY A 173 -0.12 -5.96 -7.53
C GLY A 173 -1.50 -6.28 -8.13
N ALA A 174 -2.07 -5.35 -8.90
CA ALA A 174 -3.34 -5.54 -9.58
C ALA A 174 -3.27 -6.65 -10.65
N GLN A 175 -2.16 -6.75 -11.39
CA GLN A 175 -1.91 -7.85 -12.33
C GLN A 175 -1.86 -9.20 -11.60
N MET A 176 -1.20 -9.27 -10.45
CA MET A 176 -1.17 -10.50 -9.65
C MET A 176 -2.56 -10.98 -9.24
N ALA A 177 -3.44 -10.05 -8.82
CA ALA A 177 -4.82 -10.37 -8.50
C ALA A 177 -5.62 -10.79 -9.73
N ALA A 178 -5.70 -9.92 -10.74
CA ALA A 178 -6.62 -10.08 -11.85
C ALA A 178 -6.20 -11.16 -12.87
N GLU A 179 -4.90 -11.32 -13.11
CA GLU A 179 -4.40 -12.19 -14.18
C GLU A 179 -3.93 -13.54 -13.65
N PHE A 180 -3.47 -13.59 -12.39
CA PHE A 180 -2.92 -14.81 -11.79
C PHE A 180 -3.80 -15.37 -10.66
N GLY A 181 -4.77 -14.62 -10.14
CA GLY A 181 -5.59 -15.04 -8.99
C GLY A 181 -4.81 -15.07 -7.67
N VAL A 182 -3.70 -14.33 -7.59
CA VAL A 182 -2.85 -14.22 -6.39
C VAL A 182 -3.33 -13.00 -5.58
N HIS A 183 -3.59 -13.18 -4.30
CA HIS A 183 -4.24 -12.18 -3.43
C HIS A 183 -5.70 -11.83 -3.80
N ASN A 184 -6.36 -12.62 -4.65
CA ASN A 184 -7.82 -12.57 -4.84
C ASN A 184 -8.40 -13.98 -4.82
N THR A 185 -9.03 -14.37 -3.70
CA THR A 185 -9.64 -15.70 -3.54
C THR A 185 -10.70 -15.98 -4.61
N ALA A 186 -11.51 -14.99 -4.99
CA ALA A 186 -12.57 -15.20 -5.97
C ALA A 186 -12.00 -15.47 -7.38
N ASP A 187 -11.01 -14.69 -7.82
CA ASP A 187 -10.36 -14.92 -9.12
C ASP A 187 -9.60 -16.25 -9.14
N ASN A 188 -9.00 -16.65 -8.01
CA ASN A 188 -8.38 -17.97 -7.88
C ASN A 188 -9.40 -19.10 -8.12
N LEU A 189 -10.55 -19.03 -7.43
CA LEU A 189 -11.61 -20.04 -7.53
C LEU A 189 -12.24 -20.09 -8.92
N LEU A 190 -12.47 -18.92 -9.54
CA LEU A 190 -12.96 -18.84 -10.92
C LEU A 190 -11.99 -19.51 -11.90
N ARG A 191 -10.68 -19.31 -11.73
CA ARG A 191 -9.66 -19.96 -12.57
C ARG A 191 -9.61 -21.47 -12.37
N LEU A 192 -9.84 -21.94 -11.15
CA LEU A 192 -9.94 -23.37 -10.84
C LEU A 192 -11.28 -24.00 -11.30
N GLY A 193 -12.17 -23.22 -11.92
CA GLY A 193 -13.49 -23.68 -12.37
C GLY A 193 -14.44 -24.02 -11.21
N GLN A 194 -14.21 -23.46 -10.02
CA GLN A 194 -15.03 -23.72 -8.84
C GLN A 194 -16.22 -22.76 -8.72
N GLU A 195 -17.33 -23.29 -8.21
CA GLU A 195 -18.56 -22.55 -7.91
C GLU A 195 -18.35 -21.61 -6.69
N LEU A 196 -18.29 -20.31 -6.93
CA LEU A 196 -18.09 -19.30 -5.88
C LEU A 196 -19.16 -19.37 -4.78
N ASN A 197 -20.43 -19.59 -5.16
CA ASN A 197 -21.57 -19.61 -4.25
C ASN A 197 -21.55 -20.77 -3.25
N THR A 198 -20.79 -21.84 -3.53
CA THR A 198 -20.61 -22.96 -2.61
C THR A 198 -19.33 -22.84 -1.78
N THR A 199 -18.29 -22.20 -2.32
CA THR A 199 -16.94 -22.22 -1.72
C THR A 199 -16.64 -20.99 -0.84
N LEU A 200 -17.36 -19.88 -1.01
CA LEU A 200 -17.15 -18.62 -0.25
C LEU A 200 -18.23 -18.33 0.81
N LYS A 201 -18.98 -19.33 1.27
CA LYS A 201 -20.02 -19.17 2.30
C LYS A 201 -19.46 -19.08 3.72
#